data_AF-A0A820Q8G4-F1
#
_entry.id   AF-A0A820Q8G4-F1
#
_cell.length_a   1.000
_cell.length_b   1.000
_cell.length_c   1.000
_cell.angle_alpha   90.00
_cell.angle_beta   90.00
_cell.angle_gamma   90.00
#
_symmetry.space_group_name_H-M   'P 1'
#
loop_
_entity.id
_entity.type
_entity.pdbx_description
1 polymer ?
#
loop_
_entity_poly.entity_id
_entity_poly.type
_entity_poly.pdbx_seq_one_letter_code
_entity_poly.pdbx_strand_id
1 'polypeptide(L)'
;MAKSMTSSTFQTPMISSIPALHAFDFQTSAWQSYRDRINFYFKANRLDTDYDKKKALFLWPVGDTTYNLLELLISPCSLTDDDTKFADLIKLLDIHYDATKNILIPTYDFYSCYQKTGQSFAEWNAELCDKLRHYVHLPHLV
;
A
#
# COMPACT_ATOMS: atom_id res chain seq x y z
N MET A 1 7.15 55.84 -18.07
CA MET A 1 7.60 54.47 -17.76
C MET A 1 7.17 54.13 -16.35
N ALA A 2 6.24 53.19 -16.17
CA ALA A 2 6.13 52.27 -15.02
C ALA A 2 4.87 51.41 -15.25
N LYS A 3 5.06 50.18 -15.73
CA LYS A 3 4.02 49.16 -15.85
C LYS A 3 3.73 48.65 -14.43
N SER A 4 2.50 48.82 -13.94
CA SER A 4 2.07 48.10 -12.73
C SER A 4 1.52 46.74 -13.15
N MET A 5 2.31 45.70 -12.84
CA MET A 5 2.00 44.31 -13.09
C MET A 5 0.89 43.83 -12.15
N THR A 6 -0.03 43.10 -12.76
CA THR A 6 -1.14 42.36 -12.17
C THR A 6 -0.64 41.25 -11.24
N SER A 7 -1.09 41.23 -9.98
CA SER A 7 -0.95 40.04 -9.12
C SER A 7 -2.05 39.05 -9.46
N SER A 8 -1.76 38.12 -10.38
CA SER A 8 -2.62 36.97 -10.65
C SER A 8 -2.46 35.96 -9.50
N THR A 9 -3.43 35.91 -8.61
CA THR A 9 -3.55 34.88 -7.57
C THR A 9 -3.71 33.52 -8.25
N PHE A 10 -2.65 32.71 -8.24
CA PHE A 10 -2.74 31.30 -8.62
C PHE A 10 -3.49 30.54 -7.52
N GLN A 11 -4.81 30.52 -7.61
CA GLN A 11 -5.62 29.60 -6.82
C GLN A 11 -5.23 28.18 -7.21
N THR A 12 -4.65 27.46 -6.26
CA THR A 12 -4.39 26.03 -6.41
C THR A 12 -5.76 25.34 -6.42
N PRO A 13 -6.11 24.54 -7.43
CA PRO A 13 -7.37 23.81 -7.42
C PRO A 13 -7.30 22.78 -6.28
N MET A 14 -8.03 23.06 -5.20
CA MET A 14 -8.31 22.08 -4.16
C MET A 14 -9.14 20.98 -4.80
N ILE A 15 -8.53 19.80 -4.99
CA ILE A 15 -9.25 18.60 -5.42
C ILE A 15 -10.23 18.28 -4.29
N SER A 16 -11.51 18.60 -4.49
CA SER A 16 -12.50 18.76 -3.42
C SER A 16 -13.01 17.46 -2.79
N SER A 17 -12.54 16.30 -3.23
CA SER A 17 -12.79 15.03 -2.55
C SER A 17 -11.84 13.97 -3.08
N ILE A 18 -10.70 13.79 -2.40
CA ILE A 18 -9.91 12.57 -2.58
C ILE A 18 -10.62 11.48 -1.79
N PRO A 19 -11.00 10.34 -2.41
CA PRO A 19 -11.64 9.24 -1.70
C PRO A 19 -10.83 8.85 -0.46
N ALA A 20 -11.51 8.60 0.65
CA ALA A 20 -10.85 8.15 1.87
C ALA A 20 -10.02 6.89 1.56
N LEU A 21 -8.73 6.92 1.92
CA LEU A 21 -7.89 5.75 1.76
C LEU A 21 -8.44 4.65 2.68
N HIS A 22 -8.87 3.54 2.10
CA HIS A 22 -9.37 2.39 2.86
C HIS A 22 -8.24 1.79 3.69
N ALA A 23 -8.58 1.27 4.87
CA ALA A 23 -7.61 0.62 5.74
C ALA A 23 -6.85 -0.51 5.03
N PHE A 24 -5.57 -0.67 5.35
CA PHE A 24 -4.81 -1.78 4.82
C PHE A 24 -5.25 -3.08 5.51
N ASP A 25 -5.64 -4.04 4.68
CA ASP A 25 -5.95 -5.40 5.10
C ASP A 25 -5.13 -6.37 4.25
N PHE A 26 -4.24 -7.09 4.91
CA PHE A 26 -3.33 -8.04 4.28
C PHE A 26 -4.04 -9.31 3.78
N GLN A 27 -5.28 -9.57 4.20
CA GLN A 27 -6.09 -10.69 3.71
C GLN A 27 -6.74 -10.39 2.35
N THR A 28 -7.05 -9.12 2.08
CA THR A 28 -7.83 -8.71 0.91
C THR A 28 -7.03 -7.90 -0.11
N SER A 29 -5.88 -7.33 0.29
CA SER A 29 -5.07 -6.46 -0.56
C SER A 29 -3.57 -6.77 -0.42
N ALA A 30 -2.84 -6.72 -1.54
CA ALA A 30 -1.39 -6.79 -1.52
C ALA A 30 -0.79 -5.50 -0.91
N TRP A 31 0.25 -5.64 -0.08
CA TRP A 31 0.97 -4.51 0.53
C TRP A 31 1.48 -3.50 -0.51
N GLN A 32 2.05 -3.99 -1.63
CA GLN A 32 2.49 -3.15 -2.73
C GLN A 32 1.38 -2.24 -3.26
N SER A 33 0.18 -2.78 -3.49
CA SER A 33 -0.96 -2.01 -4.01
C SER A 33 -1.43 -0.95 -3.01
N TYR A 34 -1.35 -1.22 -1.70
CA TYR A 34 -1.62 -0.20 -0.68
C TYR A 34 -0.55 0.90 -0.68
N ARG A 35 0.75 0.53 -0.73
CA ARG A 35 1.87 1.48 -0.85
C ARG A 35 1.72 2.40 -2.07
N ASP A 36 1.32 1.86 -3.20
CA ASP A 36 1.16 2.65 -4.42
C ASP A 36 0.01 3.66 -4.29
N ARG A 37 -1.12 3.25 -3.70
CA ARG A 37 -2.27 4.14 -3.43
C ARG A 37 -1.91 5.30 -2.50
N ILE A 38 -1.21 5.05 -1.39
CA ILE A 38 -0.77 6.13 -0.48
C ILE A 38 0.26 7.04 -1.16
N ASN A 39 1.15 6.50 -2.01
CA ASN A 39 2.07 7.32 -2.78
C ASN A 39 1.36 8.23 -3.80
N PHE A 40 0.31 7.74 -4.47
CA PHE A 40 -0.51 8.59 -5.33
C PHE A 40 -1.21 9.68 -4.54
N TYR A 41 -1.68 9.38 -3.33
CA TYR A 41 -2.26 10.36 -2.43
C TYR A 41 -1.26 11.47 -2.08
N PHE A 42 -0.01 11.12 -1.72
CA PHE A 42 1.02 12.12 -1.43
C PHE A 42 1.35 13.00 -2.62
N LYS A 43 1.46 12.42 -3.82
CA LYS A 43 1.72 13.16 -5.06
C LYS A 43 0.57 14.11 -5.41
N ALA A 44 -0.68 13.66 -5.29
CA ALA A 44 -1.85 14.48 -5.56
C ALA A 44 -1.93 15.70 -4.62
N ASN A 45 -1.51 15.52 -3.37
CA ASN A 45 -1.50 16.58 -2.35
C ASN A 45 -0.19 17.39 -2.31
N ARG A 46 0.77 17.14 -3.23
CA ARG A 46 2.08 17.81 -3.27
C ARG A 46 2.87 17.73 -1.96
N LEU A 47 2.78 16.59 -1.28
CA LEU A 47 3.44 16.35 0.02
C LEU A 47 4.87 15.81 -0.13
N ASP A 48 5.52 16.04 -1.27
CA ASP A 48 6.78 15.39 -1.61
C ASP A 48 7.89 15.62 -0.56
N THR A 49 7.92 16.80 0.05
CA THR A 49 8.95 17.21 1.03
C THR A 49 8.46 17.30 2.48
N ASP A 50 7.16 17.10 2.75
CA ASP A 50 6.58 17.22 4.09
C ASP A 50 6.47 15.83 4.75
N TYR A 51 7.57 15.43 5.40
CA TYR A 51 7.72 14.07 5.95
C TYR A 51 6.78 13.82 7.14
N ASP A 52 6.51 14.83 7.96
CA ASP A 52 5.65 14.70 9.13
C ASP A 52 4.18 14.55 8.71
N LYS A 53 3.73 15.35 7.73
CA LYS A 53 2.38 15.16 7.16
C LYS A 53 2.26 13.81 6.47
N LYS A 54 3.27 13.35 5.75
CA LYS A 54 3.28 12.00 5.14
C LYS A 54 3.12 10.92 6.20
N LYS A 55 3.87 11.01 7.30
CA LYS A 55 3.78 10.08 8.43
C LYS A 55 2.37 10.05 9.02
N ALA A 56 1.81 11.22 9.35
CA ALA A 56 0.48 11.32 9.93
C ALA A 56 -0.61 10.77 8.99
N LEU A 57 -0.55 11.15 7.70
CA LEU A 57 -1.50 10.70 6.67
C LEU A 57 -1.36 9.23 6.29
N PHE A 58 -0.21 8.62 6.59
CA PHE A 58 -0.03 7.19 6.46
C PHE A 58 -0.59 6.44 7.68
N LEU A 59 -0.25 6.87 8.90
CA LEU A 59 -0.66 6.19 10.14
C LEU A 59 -2.17 6.28 10.37
N TRP A 60 -2.80 7.38 9.97
CA TRP A 60 -4.25 7.58 10.15
C TRP A 60 -5.10 6.48 9.47
N PRO A 61 -4.92 6.18 8.17
CA PRO A 61 -5.68 5.15 7.48
C PRO A 61 -5.04 3.76 7.51
N VAL A 62 -3.85 3.52 8.09
CA VAL A 62 -3.14 2.23 7.90
C VAL A 62 -3.92 1.00 8.43
N GLY A 63 -4.83 1.22 9.37
CA GLY A 63 -5.65 0.16 9.98
C GLY A 63 -4.99 -0.45 11.21
N ASP A 64 -5.82 -0.90 12.16
CA ASP A 64 -5.40 -1.29 13.50
C ASP A 64 -4.37 -2.43 13.50
N THR A 65 -4.55 -3.44 12.66
CA THR A 65 -3.62 -4.58 12.58
C THR A 65 -2.21 -4.15 12.23
N THR A 66 -2.07 -3.27 11.24
CA THR A 66 -0.76 -2.80 10.77
C THR A 66 -0.18 -1.74 11.71
N TYR A 67 -1.03 -0.92 12.31
CA TYR A 67 -0.62 0.03 13.34
C TYR A 67 -0.02 -0.68 14.55
N ASN A 68 -0.72 -1.68 15.10
CA ASN A 68 -0.23 -2.50 16.22
C ASN A 68 1.04 -3.27 15.86
N LEU A 69 1.14 -3.80 14.63
CA LEU A 69 2.35 -4.43 14.13
C LEU A 69 3.53 -3.44 14.13
N LEU A 70 3.32 -2.21 13.66
CA LEU A 70 4.35 -1.18 13.67
C LEU A 70 4.80 -0.88 15.10
N GLU A 71 3.88 -0.67 16.05
CA GLU A 71 4.22 -0.43 17.47
C GLU A 71 5.09 -1.55 18.05
N LEU A 72 4.78 -2.81 17.74
CA LEU A 72 5.56 -3.96 18.18
C LEU A 72 6.97 -3.96 17.57
N LEU A 73 7.09 -3.62 16.29
CA LEU A 73 8.37 -3.66 15.58
C LEU A 73 9.31 -2.50 15.94
N ILE A 74 8.78 -1.36 16.40
CA ILE A 74 9.60 -0.20 16.81
C ILE A 74 9.90 -0.14 18.31
N SER A 75 9.29 -1.01 19.11
CA SER A 75 9.49 -1.06 20.56
C SER A 75 10.99 -1.16 20.91
N PRO A 76 11.51 -0.33 21.84
CA PRO A 76 10.80 0.48 22.84
C PRO A 76 10.42 1.92 22.42
N CYS A 77 10.58 2.31 21.16
CA CYS A 77 10.24 3.66 20.67
C CYS A 77 8.74 3.82 20.36
N SER A 78 8.24 5.06 20.26
CA SER A 78 6.84 5.36 19.93
C SER A 78 6.66 5.79 18.47
N LEU A 79 5.49 5.44 17.89
CA LEU A 79 5.10 5.90 16.55
C LEU A 79 4.87 7.42 16.53
N THR A 80 4.60 8.03 17.68
CA THR A 80 4.44 9.48 17.83
C THR A 80 5.77 10.23 17.90
N ASP A 81 6.89 9.54 18.11
CA ASP A 81 8.19 10.21 18.27
C ASP A 81 8.69 10.81 16.95
N ASP A 82 9.24 12.02 17.01
CA ASP A 82 9.76 12.74 15.84
C ASP A 82 10.97 12.03 15.20
N ASP A 83 11.72 11.26 15.99
CA ASP A 83 12.84 10.44 15.48
C ASP A 83 12.36 9.28 14.59
N THR A 84 11.11 8.83 14.76
CA THR A 84 10.51 7.75 13.98
C THR A 84 10.05 8.29 12.62
N LYS A 85 10.86 8.08 11.58
CA LYS A 85 10.60 8.62 10.24
C LYS A 85 9.68 7.73 9.42
N PHE A 86 8.84 8.35 8.59
CA PHE A 86 7.98 7.65 7.63
C PHE A 86 8.73 6.63 6.76
N ALA A 87 9.92 7.00 6.28
CA ALA A 87 10.71 6.12 5.41
C ALA A 87 11.15 4.83 6.13
N ASP A 88 11.43 4.89 7.42
CA ASP A 88 11.88 3.72 8.18
C ASP A 88 10.70 2.82 8.54
N LEU A 89 9.51 3.40 8.82
CA LEU A 89 8.26 2.66 8.98
C LEU A 89 7.89 1.86 7.73
N ILE A 90 8.01 2.48 6.55
CA ILE A 90 7.75 1.78 5.28
C ILE A 90 8.75 0.64 5.09
N LYS A 91 10.05 0.85 5.26
CA LYS A 91 11.05 -0.23 5.14
C LYS A 91 10.75 -1.41 6.06
N LEU A 92 10.31 -1.14 7.29
CA LEU A 92 9.99 -2.16 8.28
C LEU A 92 8.82 -3.04 7.83
N LEU A 93 7.76 -2.39 7.31
CA LEU A 93 6.61 -3.09 6.74
C LEU A 93 6.94 -3.78 5.42
N ASP A 94 7.84 -3.23 4.62
CA ASP A 94 8.35 -3.85 3.41
C ASP A 94 9.01 -5.18 3.76
N ILE A 95 9.90 -5.19 4.75
CA ILE A 95 10.55 -6.41 5.24
C ILE A 95 9.50 -7.39 5.76
N HIS A 96 8.55 -6.94 6.59
CA HIS A 96 7.55 -7.83 7.18
C HIS A 96 6.65 -8.47 6.13
N TYR A 97 6.02 -7.66 5.27
CA TYR A 97 5.07 -8.15 4.27
C TYR A 97 5.72 -8.82 3.06
N ASP A 98 6.97 -8.50 2.75
CA ASP A 98 7.73 -9.23 1.72
C ASP A 98 8.25 -10.58 2.26
N ALA A 99 8.69 -10.64 3.53
CA ALA A 99 9.06 -11.90 4.20
C ALA A 99 7.85 -12.82 4.44
N THR A 100 6.64 -12.26 4.56
CA THR A 100 5.40 -13.03 4.73
C THR A 100 4.91 -13.67 3.44
N LYS A 101 5.60 -13.50 2.30
CA LYS A 101 5.31 -14.30 1.09
C LYS A 101 5.77 -15.75 1.29
N ASN A 102 5.01 -16.50 2.08
CA ASN A 102 5.21 -17.92 2.26
C ASN A 102 4.86 -18.63 0.95
N ILE A 103 5.87 -19.08 0.21
CA ILE A 103 5.73 -19.82 -1.05
C ILE A 103 4.76 -21.00 -0.95
N LEU A 104 4.65 -21.63 0.22
CA LEU A 104 3.78 -22.81 0.41
C LEU A 104 2.30 -22.47 0.24
N ILE A 105 1.88 -21.25 0.59
CA ILE A 105 0.47 -20.85 0.52
C ILE A 105 0.02 -20.68 -0.95
N PRO A 106 0.67 -19.85 -1.80
CA PRO A 106 0.34 -19.78 -3.23
C PRO A 106 0.50 -21.11 -3.95
N THR A 107 1.50 -21.92 -3.55
CA THR A 107 1.71 -23.28 -4.09
C THR A 107 0.51 -24.17 -3.77
N TYR A 108 0.06 -24.19 -2.52
CA TYR A 108 -1.11 -24.92 -2.09
C TYR A 108 -2.38 -24.42 -2.81
N ASP A 109 -2.58 -23.11 -2.89
CA ASP A 109 -3.74 -22.50 -3.53
C ASP A 109 -3.84 -22.79 -5.02
N PHE A 110 -2.68 -22.88 -5.70
CA PHE A 110 -2.57 -23.30 -7.10
C PHE A 110 -2.88 -24.79 -7.24
N TYR A 111 -2.21 -25.65 -6.47
CA TYR A 111 -2.42 -27.11 -6.57
C TYR A 111 -3.82 -27.56 -6.11
N SER A 112 -4.47 -26.77 -5.26
CA SER A 112 -5.84 -27.03 -4.79
C SER A 112 -6.92 -26.40 -5.67
N CYS A 113 -6.55 -25.76 -6.79
CA CYS A 113 -7.48 -25.09 -7.70
C CYS A 113 -8.11 -26.08 -8.69
N TYR A 114 -9.09 -26.85 -8.23
CA TYR A 114 -9.85 -27.78 -9.06
C TYR A 114 -11.09 -27.13 -9.67
N GLN A 115 -11.47 -27.55 -10.88
CA GLN A 115 -12.73 -27.14 -11.50
C GLN A 115 -13.90 -27.62 -10.64
N LYS A 116 -14.73 -26.68 -10.17
CA LYS A 116 -15.89 -26.99 -9.32
C LYS A 116 -17.02 -27.58 -10.15
N THR A 117 -17.86 -28.41 -9.52
CA THR A 117 -19.05 -28.97 -10.17
C THR A 117 -19.98 -27.86 -10.66
N GLY A 118 -20.23 -27.78 -11.97
CA GLY A 118 -21.06 -26.75 -12.59
C GLY A 118 -20.32 -25.48 -13.03
N GLN A 119 -19.01 -25.34 -12.73
CA GLN A 119 -18.18 -24.26 -13.24
C GLN A 119 -17.78 -24.53 -14.70
N SER A 120 -17.87 -23.53 -15.57
CA SER A 120 -17.39 -23.67 -16.95
C SER A 120 -15.86 -23.76 -16.99
N PHE A 121 -15.33 -24.36 -18.05
CA PHE A 121 -13.88 -24.44 -18.26
C PHE A 121 -13.23 -23.05 -18.32
N ALA A 122 -13.90 -22.07 -18.93
CA ALA A 122 -13.39 -20.70 -19.06
C ALA A 122 -13.29 -19.98 -17.71
N GLU A 123 -14.28 -20.14 -16.83
CA GLU A 123 -14.27 -19.57 -15.48
C GLU A 123 -13.18 -20.19 -14.62
N TRP A 124 -13.03 -21.52 -14.68
CA TRP A 124 -11.95 -22.21 -13.97
C TRP A 124 -10.58 -21.77 -14.48
N ASN A 125 -10.40 -21.66 -15.79
CA ASN A 125 -9.14 -21.22 -16.38
C ASN A 125 -8.80 -19.77 -15.99
N ALA A 126 -9.81 -18.90 -15.83
CA ALA A 126 -9.60 -17.54 -15.32
C ALA A 126 -9.16 -17.53 -13.85
N GLU A 127 -9.78 -18.34 -12.99
CA GLU A 127 -9.41 -18.53 -11.57
C GLU A 127 -7.97 -19.07 -11.44
N LEU A 128 -7.61 -20.05 -12.27
CA LEU A 128 -6.26 -20.64 -12.31
C LEU A 128 -5.21 -19.62 -12.78
N CYS A 129 -5.50 -18.86 -13.85
CA CYS A 129 -4.61 -17.80 -14.34
C CYS A 129 -4.39 -16.69 -13.29
N ASP A 130 -5.42 -16.36 -12.51
CA ASP A 130 -5.30 -15.37 -11.45
C ASP A 130 -4.39 -15.84 -10.31
N LYS A 131 -4.54 -17.10 -9.87
CA LYS A 131 -3.67 -17.73 -8.86
C LYS A 131 -2.21 -17.83 -9.35
N LEU A 132 -1.98 -18.09 -10.64
CA LEU A 132 -0.64 -18.10 -11.24
C LEU A 132 0.07 -16.74 -11.20
N ARG A 133 -0.66 -15.62 -11.39
CA ARG A 133 -0.05 -14.27 -11.30
C ARG A 133 0.58 -14.01 -9.92
N HIS A 134 -0.05 -14.52 -8.86
CA HIS A 134 0.47 -14.39 -7.50
C HIS A 134 1.68 -15.30 -7.25
N TYR A 135 1.80 -16.41 -7.98
CA TYR A 135 2.95 -17.32 -7.93
C TYR A 135 4.20 -16.77 -8.63
N VAL A 136 4.05 -16.14 -9.80
CA VAL A 136 5.17 -15.67 -10.65
C VAL A 136 5.94 -14.47 -10.03
N HIS A 137 5.36 -13.76 -9.07
CA HIS A 137 6.04 -12.67 -8.34
C HIS A 137 6.95 -13.15 -7.19
N LEU A 138 7.29 -14.44 -7.15
CA LEU A 138 8.33 -15.05 -6.32
C LEU A 138 9.50 -15.52 -7.22
N PRO A 139 10.40 -14.63 -7.67
CA PRO A 139 11.41 -14.98 -8.67
C PRO A 139 12.67 -15.60 -8.06
N HIS A 140 12.72 -15.85 -6.75
CA HIS A 140 13.86 -16.51 -6.14
C HIS A 140 13.49 -17.96 -5.89
N LEU A 141 13.77 -18.82 -6.88
CA LEU A 141 14.13 -20.25 -6.77
C LEU A 141 13.92 -20.95 -8.12
N VAL A 142 14.81 -20.67 -9.08
CA VAL A 142 15.41 -21.68 -9.96
C VAL A 142 16.91 -21.43 -9.99
#